data_AF-A0A8H4J5A7-F1
#
_entry.id   AF-A0A8H4J5A7-F1
#
_cell.length_a   1.000
_cell.length_b   1.000
_cell.length_c   1.000
_cell.angle_alpha   90.00
_cell.angle_beta   90.00
_cell.angle_gamma   90.00
#
_symmetry.space_group_name_H-M   'P 1'
#
loop_
_entity.id
_entity.type
_entity.pdbx_description
1 polymer ?
#
loop_
_entity_poly.entity_id
_entity_poly.type
_entity_poly.pdbx_seq_one_letter_code
_entity_poly.pdbx_strand_id
1 'polypeptide(L)'
;MLLRRAAHYILTYQSLSLGFSEWVNLFTLCLAPLIAHVLVGAPDPVITRTEQPPWADRICFYNPTSIVWRYFVITDRRVRTREWTADDMMAANSVLWTDSGWHNPTQLRKIPGKHASFSLPRKGRISLLSASALKTLLVALQGIQAVYLLSEYLAKGKHLLSMTTIFLPIAVLGLLRLPAAPWLFDESGCFHNISYALEPAEATDPLLVEESEKGDEDRERMLPQSSVWAVFTRVYFLLCLMVALTLALINFSLPFYLASKVAEEQSWPATLLLNSFFYCFLAAITTTVTFGYIVTGKTESTVIPCLSSGWYKLYTLLLCVLGVAMIVVSAIETRRSARGDYTVYSHAYDRTTS
;
A
#
# COMPACT_ATOMS: atom_id res chain seq x y z
N MET A 1 29.73 -1.33 35.74
CA MET A 1 28.34 -1.64 36.16
C MET A 1 27.38 -0.79 35.32
N LEU A 2 27.27 -1.09 34.02
CA LEU A 2 26.38 -0.42 33.06
C LEU A 2 25.31 -1.45 32.66
N LEU A 3 24.40 -1.77 33.58
CA LEU A 3 23.16 -2.42 33.14
C LEU A 3 22.42 -1.36 32.32
N ARG A 4 22.53 -1.46 30.99
CA ARG A 4 21.73 -0.71 30.02
C ARG A 4 20.28 -0.81 30.49
N ARG A 5 19.70 0.29 30.97
CA ARG A 5 18.25 0.36 31.24
C ARG A 5 17.53 0.01 29.94
N ALA A 6 16.82 -1.10 29.94
CA ALA A 6 15.99 -1.49 28.81
C ALA A 6 14.75 -0.58 28.76
N ALA A 7 14.23 -0.28 27.57
CA ALA A 7 12.90 0.31 27.47
C ALA A 7 11.88 -0.71 28.00
N HIS A 8 11.10 -0.32 29.01
CA HIS A 8 10.05 -1.18 29.58
C HIS A 8 8.74 -0.86 28.90
N TYR A 9 8.09 -1.87 28.33
CA TYR A 9 6.77 -1.75 27.69
C TYR A 9 5.72 -2.41 28.58
N ILE A 10 4.63 -1.70 28.85
CA ILE A 10 3.56 -2.19 29.72
C ILE A 10 2.23 -2.06 29.00
N LEU A 11 1.47 -3.16 28.96
CA LEU A 11 0.08 -3.15 28.53
C LEU A 11 -0.79 -2.56 29.64
N THR A 12 -1.36 -1.38 29.41
CA THR A 12 -2.22 -0.72 30.40
C THR A 12 -3.69 -0.77 29.99
N TYR A 13 -4.52 -1.45 30.76
CA TYR A 13 -5.96 -1.45 30.52
C TYR A 13 -6.60 -0.15 31.03
N GLN A 14 -7.03 0.71 30.11
CA GLN A 14 -7.58 2.03 30.44
C GLN A 14 -8.78 2.46 29.58
N SER A 15 -9.34 1.55 28.79
CA SER A 15 -10.45 1.82 27.86
C SER A 15 -11.85 1.78 28.50
N LEU A 16 -11.94 1.56 29.81
CA LEU A 16 -13.20 1.37 30.56
C LEU A 16 -14.14 2.58 30.52
N SER A 17 -13.60 3.78 30.35
CA SER A 17 -14.39 5.03 30.40
C SER A 17 -15.04 5.39 29.07
N LEU A 18 -14.83 4.61 28.01
CA LEU A 18 -15.28 4.94 26.66
C LEU A 18 -16.69 4.41 26.39
N GLY A 19 -17.58 5.30 25.96
CA GLY A 19 -18.95 4.94 25.59
C GLY A 19 -19.04 4.26 24.23
N PHE A 20 -20.17 3.60 23.94
CA PHE A 20 -20.39 2.91 22.65
C PHE A 20 -20.23 3.84 21.42
N SER A 21 -20.79 5.06 21.49
CA SER A 21 -20.67 6.03 20.40
C SER A 21 -19.20 6.44 20.16
N GLU A 22 -18.42 6.59 21.22
CA GLU A 22 -16.98 6.87 21.11
C GLU A 22 -16.26 5.71 20.43
N TRP A 23 -16.58 4.46 20.80
CA TRP A 23 -16.02 3.28 20.13
C TRP A 23 -16.30 3.23 18.64
N VAL A 24 -17.55 3.46 18.22
CA VAL A 24 -17.91 3.49 16.79
C VAL A 24 -17.09 4.53 16.04
N ASN A 25 -16.92 5.72 16.63
CA ASN A 25 -16.08 6.78 16.04
C ASN A 25 -14.61 6.38 15.97
N LEU A 26 -14.06 5.80 17.04
CA LEU A 26 -12.66 5.37 17.09
C LEU A 26 -12.36 4.30 16.04
N PHE A 27 -13.23 3.27 15.91
CA PHE A 27 -13.09 2.25 14.88
C PHE A 27 -13.23 2.82 13.47
N THR A 28 -14.18 3.73 13.25
CA THR A 28 -14.38 4.36 11.95
C THR A 28 -13.13 5.15 11.52
N LEU A 29 -12.58 5.97 12.41
CA LEU A 29 -11.38 6.76 12.13
C LEU A 29 -10.13 5.89 11.97
N CYS A 30 -9.99 4.84 12.79
CA CYS A 30 -8.90 3.87 12.70
C CYS A 30 -8.91 3.13 11.35
N LEU A 31 -10.07 2.63 10.92
CA LEU A 31 -10.19 1.82 9.72
C LEU A 31 -10.23 2.63 8.43
N ALA A 32 -10.59 3.92 8.48
CA ALA A 32 -10.71 4.76 7.29
C ALA A 32 -9.42 4.82 6.44
N PRO A 33 -8.21 5.06 7.01
CA PRO A 33 -6.96 4.98 6.26
C PRO A 33 -6.69 3.61 5.65
N LEU A 34 -6.98 2.54 6.39
CA LEU A 34 -6.76 1.16 5.94
C LEU A 34 -7.68 0.84 4.76
N ILE A 35 -8.98 1.10 4.90
CA ILE A 35 -9.98 0.90 3.85
C ILE A 35 -9.62 1.70 2.60
N ALA A 36 -9.35 3.00 2.78
CA ALA A 36 -9.07 3.89 1.67
C ALA A 36 -7.75 3.56 0.96
N HIS A 37 -6.74 3.02 1.64
CA HIS A 37 -5.49 2.67 0.97
C HIS A 37 -5.51 1.25 0.40
N VAL A 38 -6.03 0.29 1.17
CA VAL A 38 -5.99 -1.13 0.83
C VAL A 38 -7.08 -1.51 -0.17
N LEU A 39 -8.35 -1.20 0.12
CA LEU A 39 -9.45 -1.62 -0.75
C LEU A 39 -9.49 -0.83 -2.06
N VAL A 40 -9.12 0.45 -2.02
CA VAL A 40 -9.10 1.32 -3.21
C VAL A 40 -7.79 1.16 -4.02
N GLY A 41 -6.74 0.64 -3.39
CA GLY A 41 -5.45 0.42 -4.04
C GLY A 41 -5.33 -0.92 -4.75
N ALA A 42 -5.99 -1.95 -4.24
CA ALA A 42 -5.99 -3.28 -4.82
C ALA A 42 -6.64 -3.29 -6.22
N PRO A 43 -6.05 -3.96 -7.22
CA PRO A 43 -6.66 -4.14 -8.53
C PRO A 43 -7.82 -5.15 -8.46
N ASP A 44 -8.83 -4.94 -9.30
CA ASP A 44 -9.84 -5.96 -9.58
C ASP A 44 -9.28 -6.96 -10.61
N PRO A 45 -9.08 -8.24 -10.25
CA PRO A 45 -8.55 -9.23 -11.16
C PRO A 45 -9.59 -9.68 -12.18
N VAL A 46 -9.16 -9.82 -13.43
CA VAL A 46 -9.92 -10.51 -14.48
C VAL A 46 -9.57 -11.99 -14.43
N ILE A 47 -10.59 -12.81 -14.25
CA ILE A 47 -10.44 -14.26 -14.23
C ILE A 47 -10.86 -14.77 -15.60
N THR A 48 -9.92 -15.36 -16.32
CA THR A 48 -10.12 -15.85 -17.70
C THR A 48 -10.50 -17.34 -17.74
N ARG A 49 -10.57 -18.00 -16.58
CA ARG A 49 -10.91 -19.42 -16.43
C ARG A 49 -12.07 -19.64 -15.47
N THR A 50 -12.62 -20.85 -15.52
CA THR A 50 -13.61 -21.37 -14.56
C THR A 50 -13.04 -21.52 -13.15
N GLU A 51 -11.75 -21.86 -13.02
CA GLU A 51 -11.10 -22.02 -11.71
C GLU A 51 -10.66 -20.70 -11.11
N GLN A 52 -11.13 -20.44 -9.89
CA GLN A 52 -10.79 -19.22 -9.15
C GLN A 52 -9.39 -19.32 -8.52
N PRO A 53 -8.59 -18.24 -8.53
CA PRO A 53 -7.32 -18.23 -7.81
C PRO A 53 -7.52 -18.51 -6.32
N PRO A 54 -6.60 -19.24 -5.68
CA PRO A 54 -6.62 -19.44 -4.24
C PRO A 54 -6.74 -18.11 -3.49
N TRP A 55 -7.47 -18.09 -2.38
CA TRP A 55 -7.66 -16.88 -1.57
C TRP A 55 -6.33 -16.29 -1.09
N ALA A 56 -5.33 -17.15 -0.82
CA ALA A 56 -4.00 -16.75 -0.38
C ALA A 56 -3.21 -16.01 -1.48
N ASP A 57 -3.54 -16.23 -2.75
CA ASP A 57 -2.99 -15.48 -3.87
C ASP A 57 -3.71 -14.13 -4.04
N ARG A 58 -5.02 -14.09 -3.81
CA ARG A 58 -5.81 -12.85 -3.87
C ARG A 58 -5.46 -11.87 -2.76
N ILE A 59 -5.27 -12.34 -1.52
CA ILE A 59 -4.99 -11.47 -0.37
C ILE A 59 -3.70 -10.66 -0.55
N CYS A 60 -2.75 -11.17 -1.34
CA CYS A 60 -1.47 -10.50 -1.59
C CYS A 60 -1.62 -9.17 -2.35
N PHE A 61 -2.70 -8.97 -3.13
CA PHE A 61 -2.99 -7.68 -3.78
C PHE A 61 -3.40 -6.58 -2.81
N TYR A 62 -3.95 -6.95 -1.65
CA TYR A 62 -4.33 -6.03 -0.59
C TYR A 62 -3.13 -5.66 0.30
N ASN A 63 -1.96 -6.22 0.05
CA ASN A 63 -0.73 -5.85 0.74
C ASN A 63 -0.29 -4.43 0.32
N PRO A 64 -0.06 -3.49 1.26
CA PRO A 64 0.39 -2.14 0.92
C PRO A 64 1.66 -2.10 0.06
N THR A 65 2.56 -3.09 0.20
CA THR A 65 3.74 -3.24 -0.67
C THR A 65 3.34 -3.45 -2.13
N SER A 66 2.38 -4.33 -2.41
CA SER A 66 1.88 -4.58 -3.77
C SER A 66 1.18 -3.36 -4.36
N ILE A 67 0.45 -2.63 -3.52
CA ILE A 67 -0.27 -1.41 -3.92
C ILE A 67 0.72 -0.29 -4.29
N VAL A 68 1.74 -0.05 -3.48
CA VAL A 68 2.80 0.93 -3.78
C VAL A 68 3.58 0.52 -5.03
N TRP A 69 3.87 -0.77 -5.19
CA TRP A 69 4.50 -1.31 -6.40
C TRP A 69 3.67 -1.01 -7.66
N ARG A 70 2.35 -1.24 -7.60
CA ARG A 70 1.42 -0.91 -8.70
C ARG A 70 1.50 0.58 -9.06
N TYR A 71 1.47 1.47 -8.08
CA TYR A 71 1.60 2.92 -8.33
C TYR A 71 2.91 3.27 -9.01
N PHE A 72 4.02 2.73 -8.50
CA PHE A 72 5.34 2.90 -9.10
C PHE A 72 5.38 2.45 -10.56
N VAL A 73 4.96 1.22 -10.86
CA VAL A 73 5.06 0.66 -12.22
C VAL A 73 4.16 1.39 -13.20
N ILE A 74 2.94 1.79 -12.81
CA ILE A 74 2.06 2.58 -13.69
C ILE A 74 2.71 3.92 -14.04
N THR A 75 3.28 4.62 -13.05
CA THR A 75 4.00 5.88 -13.29
C THR A 75 5.24 5.66 -14.17
N ASP A 76 6.08 4.65 -13.86
CA ASP A 76 7.29 4.31 -14.62
C ASP A 76 6.97 3.98 -16.10
N ARG A 77 5.95 3.15 -16.35
CA ARG A 77 5.52 2.84 -17.71
C ARG A 77 5.02 4.08 -18.44
N ARG A 78 4.23 4.92 -17.77
CA ARG A 78 3.69 6.12 -18.40
C ARG A 78 4.78 7.07 -18.85
N VAL A 79 5.77 7.35 -18.00
CA VAL A 79 6.86 8.28 -18.35
C VAL A 79 7.78 7.70 -19.42
N ARG A 80 7.85 6.37 -19.56
CA ARG A 80 8.62 5.72 -20.62
C ARG A 80 7.87 5.64 -21.95
N THR A 81 6.54 5.62 -21.95
CA THR A 81 5.78 5.44 -23.19
C THR A 81 5.60 6.77 -23.91
N ARG A 82 6.11 6.88 -25.16
CA ARG A 82 6.00 8.10 -25.97
C ARG A 82 4.55 8.45 -26.30
N GLU A 83 3.80 7.45 -26.74
CA GLU A 83 2.39 7.56 -27.12
C GLU A 83 1.54 6.70 -26.19
N TRP A 84 1.00 7.31 -25.12
CA TRP A 84 0.18 6.59 -24.15
C TRP A 84 -1.28 6.51 -24.61
N THR A 85 -1.70 5.32 -25.01
CA THR A 85 -3.05 5.06 -25.52
C THR A 85 -4.00 4.57 -24.43
N ALA A 86 -5.29 4.47 -24.76
CA ALA A 86 -6.28 3.86 -23.87
C ALA A 86 -6.00 2.36 -23.63
N ASP A 87 -5.45 1.66 -24.63
CA ASP A 87 -5.09 0.25 -24.52
C ASP A 87 -3.93 0.06 -23.53
N ASP A 88 -2.91 0.92 -23.58
CA ASP A 88 -1.77 0.89 -22.64
C ASP A 88 -2.22 1.17 -21.20
N MET A 89 -3.14 2.13 -21.04
CA MET A 89 -3.73 2.43 -19.73
C MET A 89 -4.48 1.24 -19.16
N MET A 90 -5.32 0.59 -19.98
CA MET A 90 -6.10 -0.56 -19.55
C MET A 90 -5.20 -1.77 -19.24
N ALA A 91 -4.19 -2.02 -20.08
CA ALA A 91 -3.24 -3.09 -19.90
C ALA A 91 -2.38 -2.90 -18.63
N ALA A 92 -1.95 -1.68 -18.33
CA ALA A 92 -1.24 -1.39 -17.09
C ALA A 92 -2.10 -1.62 -15.83
N ASN A 93 -3.42 -1.49 -15.92
CA ASN A 93 -4.32 -1.69 -14.78
C ASN A 93 -4.92 -3.10 -14.69
N SER A 94 -4.87 -3.89 -15.75
CA SER A 94 -5.48 -5.22 -15.78
C SER A 94 -4.60 -6.25 -15.08
N VAL A 95 -5.21 -7.12 -14.28
CA VAL A 95 -4.51 -8.27 -13.69
C VAL A 95 -5.24 -9.50 -14.15
N LEU A 96 -4.57 -10.37 -14.91
CA LEU A 96 -5.13 -11.58 -15.48
C LEU A 96 -4.68 -12.78 -14.65
N TRP A 97 -5.61 -13.69 -14.36
CA TRP A 97 -5.29 -15.01 -13.82
C TRP A 97 -5.25 -16.06 -14.93
N THR A 98 -4.10 -16.73 -15.13
CA THR A 98 -3.90 -17.80 -16.11
C THR A 98 -3.30 -19.06 -15.46
N ASP A 99 -3.06 -20.11 -16.25
CA ASP A 99 -2.45 -21.38 -15.78
C ASP A 99 -1.06 -21.22 -15.18
N SER A 100 -0.30 -20.24 -15.66
CA SER A 100 1.02 -19.92 -15.15
C SER A 100 0.98 -18.88 -14.03
N GLY A 101 -0.21 -18.51 -13.55
CA GLY A 101 -0.44 -17.63 -12.40
C GLY A 101 -0.90 -16.23 -12.78
N TRP A 102 -0.47 -15.23 -12.00
CA TRP A 102 -0.83 -13.84 -12.21
C TRP A 102 0.02 -13.19 -13.31
N HIS A 103 -0.66 -12.58 -14.29
CA HIS A 103 -0.02 -11.87 -15.38
C HIS A 103 -0.60 -10.46 -15.55
N ASN A 104 0.25 -9.53 -15.96
CA ASN A 104 -0.18 -8.21 -16.40
C ASN A 104 0.24 -8.04 -17.87
N PRO A 105 -0.73 -7.90 -18.80
CA PRO A 105 -0.40 -7.73 -20.21
C PRO A 105 0.22 -6.35 -20.47
N THR A 106 1.07 -6.27 -21.50
CA THR A 106 1.56 -4.97 -22.00
C THR A 106 0.50 -4.25 -22.81
N GLN A 107 -0.34 -4.99 -23.56
CA GLN A 107 -1.47 -4.47 -24.34
C GLN A 107 -2.63 -5.48 -24.36
N LEU A 108 -3.88 -5.01 -24.18
CA LEU A 108 -5.08 -5.87 -24.17
C LEU A 108 -5.52 -6.36 -25.56
N ARG A 109 -5.21 -5.60 -26.62
CA ARG A 109 -5.59 -5.94 -28.00
C ARG A 109 -4.91 -7.22 -28.52
N LYS A 110 -3.95 -7.75 -27.76
CA LYS A 110 -3.14 -8.94 -28.05
C LYS A 110 -3.67 -10.22 -27.37
N ILE A 111 -4.80 -10.16 -26.66
CA ILE A 111 -5.44 -11.37 -26.10
C ILE A 111 -6.17 -12.12 -27.23
N PRO A 112 -5.80 -13.37 -27.57
CA PRO A 112 -6.46 -14.14 -28.62
C PRO A 112 -7.89 -14.49 -28.18
N GLY A 113 -8.88 -14.03 -28.95
CA GLY A 113 -10.30 -14.09 -28.57
C GLY A 113 -11.07 -12.95 -29.24
N LYS A 114 -11.21 -13.04 -30.56
CA LYS A 114 -11.87 -12.04 -31.41
C LYS A 114 -13.33 -11.83 -30.94
N HIS A 115 -13.73 -10.57 -30.72
CA HIS A 115 -15.11 -10.04 -30.51
C HIS A 115 -15.60 -9.77 -29.08
N ALA A 116 -14.72 -9.55 -28.10
CA ALA A 116 -15.14 -8.83 -26.90
C ALA A 116 -15.42 -7.36 -27.29
N SER A 117 -16.69 -6.95 -27.26
CA SER A 117 -17.06 -5.54 -27.46
C SER A 117 -16.64 -4.75 -26.21
N PHE A 118 -15.39 -4.29 -26.20
CA PHE A 118 -14.83 -3.56 -25.07
C PHE A 118 -15.47 -2.17 -24.98
N SER A 119 -15.93 -1.78 -23.80
CA SER A 119 -16.08 -0.34 -23.51
C SER A 119 -14.69 0.21 -23.16
N LEU A 120 -13.83 0.32 -24.16
CA LEU A 120 -12.53 0.96 -23.99
C LEU A 120 -12.75 2.40 -23.52
N PRO A 121 -12.02 2.86 -22.49
CA PRO A 121 -12.06 4.26 -22.13
C PRO A 121 -11.70 5.09 -23.36
N ARG A 122 -12.55 6.06 -23.73
CA ARG A 122 -12.36 6.90 -24.93
C ARG A 122 -11.07 7.73 -24.92
N LYS A 123 -10.35 7.78 -23.79
CA LYS A 123 -9.16 8.60 -23.56
C LYS A 123 -8.14 7.80 -22.74
N GLY A 124 -6.85 7.99 -23.01
CA GLY A 124 -5.73 7.43 -22.21
C GLY A 124 -5.54 8.08 -20.84
N ARG A 125 -6.60 8.62 -20.24
CA ARG A 125 -6.61 9.21 -18.90
C ARG A 125 -8.00 9.06 -18.27
N ILE A 126 -8.05 8.96 -16.95
CA ILE A 126 -9.32 8.93 -16.23
C ILE A 126 -10.07 10.27 -16.37
N SER A 127 -11.40 10.21 -16.35
CA SER A 127 -12.23 11.41 -16.24
C SER A 127 -12.11 11.99 -14.83
N LEU A 128 -12.04 13.32 -14.71
CA LEU A 128 -12.00 14.01 -13.41
C LEU A 128 -13.25 13.78 -12.56
N LEU A 129 -14.37 13.43 -13.20
CA LEU A 129 -15.65 13.11 -12.55
C LEU A 129 -15.90 11.60 -12.44
N SER A 130 -14.84 10.79 -12.39
CA SER A 130 -14.95 9.33 -12.24
C SER A 130 -14.87 8.88 -10.77
N ALA A 131 -15.34 7.66 -10.49
CA ALA A 131 -15.15 7.03 -9.19
C ALA A 131 -13.66 6.91 -8.82
N SER A 132 -12.79 6.65 -9.79
CA SER A 132 -11.32 6.59 -9.61
C SER A 132 -10.70 7.93 -9.21
N ALA A 133 -11.22 9.04 -9.75
CA ALA A 133 -10.79 10.38 -9.37
C ALA A 133 -11.24 10.72 -7.93
N LEU A 134 -12.48 10.39 -7.56
CA LEU A 134 -12.98 10.56 -6.19
C LEU A 134 -12.20 9.71 -5.18
N LYS A 135 -11.96 8.44 -5.50
CA LYS A 135 -11.09 7.52 -4.75
C LYS A 135 -9.72 8.14 -4.47
N THR A 136 -9.09 8.69 -5.50
CA THR A 136 -7.79 9.36 -5.38
C THR A 136 -7.88 10.61 -4.49
N LEU A 137 -8.92 11.44 -4.67
CA LEU A 137 -9.13 12.63 -3.85
C LEU A 137 -9.25 12.28 -2.37
N LEU A 138 -10.01 11.23 -2.02
CA LEU A 138 -10.17 10.77 -0.64
C LEU A 138 -8.81 10.33 -0.04
N VAL A 139 -8.05 9.50 -0.77
CA VAL A 139 -6.72 9.06 -0.34
C VAL A 139 -5.76 10.24 -0.18
N ALA A 140 -5.80 11.21 -1.09
CA ALA A 140 -4.96 12.40 -1.05
C ALA A 140 -5.27 13.27 0.18
N LEU A 141 -6.55 13.53 0.46
CA LEU A 141 -6.98 14.30 1.62
C LEU A 141 -6.56 13.63 2.94
N GLN A 142 -6.75 12.32 3.06
CA GLN A 142 -6.30 11.56 4.22
C GLN A 142 -4.77 11.60 4.38
N GLY A 143 -4.02 11.48 3.28
CA GLY A 143 -2.56 11.58 3.30
C GLY A 143 -2.06 12.97 3.71
N ILE A 144 -2.69 14.04 3.21
CA ILE A 144 -2.37 15.43 3.60
C ILE A 144 -2.66 15.64 5.09
N GLN A 145 -3.81 15.19 5.57
CA GLN A 145 -4.15 15.25 7.00
C GLN A 145 -3.11 14.50 7.84
N ALA A 146 -2.67 13.32 7.39
CA ALA A 146 -1.64 12.53 8.05
C ALA A 146 -0.29 13.26 8.13
N VAL A 147 0.14 13.89 7.05
CA VAL A 147 1.37 14.71 7.03
C VAL A 147 1.26 15.91 7.95
N TYR A 148 0.11 16.59 7.99
CA TYR A 148 -0.14 17.71 8.90
C TYR A 148 -0.06 17.27 10.37
N LEU A 149 -0.67 16.14 10.71
CA LEU A 149 -0.61 15.58 12.07
C LEU A 149 0.81 15.15 12.46
N LEU A 150 1.57 14.58 11.52
CA LEU A 150 2.97 14.22 11.75
C LEU A 150 3.87 15.45 11.92
N SER A 151 3.60 16.55 11.20
CA SER A 151 4.37 17.79 11.37
C SER A 151 4.06 18.47 12.71
N GLU A 152 2.81 18.43 13.17
CA GLU A 152 2.44 18.84 14.52
C GLU A 152 3.19 18.03 15.59
N TYR A 153 3.30 16.71 15.41
CA TYR A 153 4.05 15.83 16.30
C TYR A 153 5.52 16.23 16.39
N LEU A 154 6.17 16.40 15.24
CA LEU A 154 7.59 16.77 15.18
C LEU A 154 7.85 18.17 15.76
N ALA A 155 6.93 19.11 15.57
CA ALA A 155 7.10 20.49 16.03
C ALA A 155 6.77 20.69 17.52
N LYS A 156 5.74 19.99 18.04
CA LYS A 156 5.16 20.25 19.38
C LYS A 156 5.32 19.09 20.35
N GLY A 157 5.83 17.94 19.92
CA GLY A 157 6.00 16.74 20.77
C GLY A 157 4.68 16.20 21.34
N LYS A 158 3.54 16.53 20.74
CA LYS A 158 2.22 16.11 21.23
C LYS A 158 2.06 14.58 21.20
N HIS A 159 1.19 14.05 22.06
CA HIS A 159 0.85 12.62 22.06
C HIS A 159 0.03 12.25 20.80
N LEU A 160 0.72 11.86 19.73
CA LEU A 160 0.06 11.52 18.46
C LEU A 160 -0.52 10.11 18.45
N LEU A 161 -0.10 9.23 19.36
CA LEU A 161 -0.46 7.81 19.31
C LEU A 161 -1.78 7.54 20.05
N SER A 162 -2.77 7.13 19.28
CA SER A 162 -4.08 6.67 19.75
C SER A 162 -4.63 5.64 18.76
N MET A 163 -5.72 4.97 19.11
CA MET A 163 -6.39 4.06 18.19
C MET A 163 -6.77 4.70 16.85
N THR A 164 -7.09 6.00 16.80
CA THR A 164 -7.46 6.65 15.53
C THR A 164 -6.27 6.90 14.61
N THR A 165 -5.04 6.87 15.15
CA THR A 165 -3.82 7.26 14.43
C THR A 165 -2.87 6.09 14.20
N ILE A 166 -3.17 4.87 14.66
CA ILE A 166 -2.28 3.71 14.44
C ILE A 166 -2.06 3.39 12.96
N PHE A 167 -3.03 3.68 12.08
CA PHE A 167 -2.90 3.51 10.62
C PHE A 167 -2.55 4.80 9.86
N LEU A 168 -2.22 5.86 10.57
CA LEU A 168 -1.89 7.16 9.98
C LEU A 168 -0.67 7.09 9.01
N PRO A 169 0.41 6.35 9.31
CA PRO A 169 1.51 6.20 8.35
C PRO A 169 1.11 5.53 7.03
N ILE A 170 0.11 4.63 7.02
CA ILE A 170 -0.43 4.07 5.78
C ILE A 170 -1.09 5.15 4.93
N ALA A 171 -1.80 6.11 5.55
CA ALA A 171 -2.37 7.25 4.82
C ALA A 171 -1.28 8.09 4.14
N VAL A 172 -0.12 8.28 4.78
CA VAL A 172 1.03 8.97 4.17
C VAL A 172 1.55 8.21 2.95
N LEU A 173 1.68 6.87 3.04
CA LEU A 173 2.02 6.04 1.88
C LEU A 173 0.97 6.15 0.75
N GLY A 174 -0.28 6.45 1.10
CA GLY A 174 -1.35 6.79 0.15
C GLY A 174 -1.02 7.93 -0.80
N LEU A 175 -0.19 8.89 -0.41
CA LEU A 175 0.22 9.99 -1.29
C LEU A 175 1.04 9.52 -2.49
N LEU A 176 1.68 8.35 -2.42
CA LEU A 176 2.38 7.73 -3.55
C LEU A 176 1.42 7.29 -4.67
N ARG A 177 0.10 7.34 -4.45
CA ARG A 177 -0.91 7.17 -5.50
C ARG A 177 -0.94 8.35 -6.48
N LEU A 178 -0.61 9.56 -6.02
CA LEU A 178 -0.80 10.80 -6.80
C LEU A 178 -0.08 10.80 -8.16
N PRO A 179 1.18 10.34 -8.28
CA PRO A 179 1.85 10.27 -9.56
C PRO A 179 1.19 9.29 -10.55
N ALA A 180 0.52 8.24 -10.06
CA ALA A 180 -0.16 7.26 -10.91
C ALA A 180 -1.62 7.63 -11.20
N ALA A 181 -2.21 8.50 -10.39
CA ALA A 181 -3.65 8.76 -10.36
C ALA A 181 -4.30 9.09 -11.72
N PRO A 182 -3.69 9.91 -12.62
CA PRO A 182 -4.31 10.21 -13.91
C PRO A 182 -4.52 8.97 -14.82
N TRP A 183 -3.81 7.88 -14.53
CA TRP A 183 -3.78 6.65 -15.32
C TRP A 183 -4.22 5.43 -14.52
N LEU A 184 -4.64 5.61 -13.27
CA LEU A 184 -5.06 4.54 -12.39
C LEU A 184 -6.56 4.28 -12.60
N PHE A 185 -6.85 3.20 -13.30
CA PHE A 185 -8.20 2.84 -13.74
C PHE A 185 -8.71 1.64 -12.93
N ASP A 186 -9.97 1.72 -12.50
CA ASP A 186 -10.55 0.84 -11.47
C ASP A 186 -12.04 0.54 -11.75
N GLU A 187 -12.49 0.69 -13.01
CA GLU A 187 -13.89 0.45 -13.36
C GLU A 187 -14.10 -1.04 -13.68
N SER A 188 -14.56 -1.78 -12.67
CA SER A 188 -14.93 -3.19 -12.71
C SER A 188 -15.89 -3.57 -13.85
N GLY A 189 -16.75 -2.63 -14.28
CA GLY A 189 -17.68 -2.84 -15.39
C GLY A 189 -17.01 -3.11 -16.74
N CYS A 190 -15.82 -2.56 -16.98
CA CYS A 190 -15.07 -2.84 -18.21
C CYS A 190 -14.52 -4.28 -18.20
N PHE A 191 -14.04 -4.74 -17.04
CA PHE A 191 -13.44 -6.05 -16.85
C PHE A 191 -14.44 -7.19 -16.74
N HIS A 192 -15.65 -6.91 -16.24
CA HIS A 192 -16.74 -7.90 -16.20
C HIS A 192 -17.11 -8.38 -17.60
N ASN A 193 -17.19 -7.45 -18.57
CA ASN A 193 -17.45 -7.77 -19.98
C ASN A 193 -16.31 -8.59 -20.62
N ILE A 194 -15.07 -8.44 -20.14
CA ILE A 194 -13.91 -9.22 -20.60
C ILE A 194 -14.01 -10.67 -20.12
N SER A 195 -14.41 -10.88 -18.85
CA SER A 195 -14.55 -12.23 -18.30
C SER A 195 -15.60 -13.07 -19.03
N TYR A 196 -16.72 -12.48 -19.46
CA TYR A 196 -17.74 -13.19 -20.25
C TYR A 196 -17.37 -13.40 -21.72
N ALA A 197 -16.58 -12.51 -22.31
CA ALA A 197 -16.16 -12.65 -23.70
C ALA A 197 -15.03 -13.68 -23.89
N LEU A 198 -14.43 -14.15 -22.80
CA LEU A 198 -13.38 -15.18 -22.75
C LEU A 198 -13.93 -16.58 -22.48
N GLU A 199 -15.18 -16.88 -22.86
CA GLU A 199 -15.66 -18.26 -22.91
C GLU A 199 -14.72 -19.14 -23.75
N PRO A 200 -14.53 -20.42 -23.39
CA PRO A 200 -13.41 -21.21 -23.85
C PRO A 200 -13.58 -21.57 -25.33
N ALA A 201 -13.01 -20.77 -26.21
CA ALA A 201 -12.62 -21.26 -27.52
C ALA A 201 -11.57 -22.34 -27.28
N GLU A 202 -11.90 -23.60 -27.61
CA GLU A 202 -10.92 -24.68 -27.74
C GLU A 202 -9.75 -24.19 -28.60
N ALA A 203 -8.60 -23.90 -28.01
CA ALA A 203 -7.44 -23.47 -28.76
C ALA A 203 -6.14 -23.74 -27.98
N THR A 204 -5.47 -24.79 -28.42
CA THR A 204 -4.02 -25.03 -28.41
C THR A 204 -3.20 -23.78 -28.15
N ASP A 205 -2.43 -23.80 -27.07
CA ASP A 205 -1.64 -22.71 -26.48
C ASP A 205 -0.84 -21.86 -27.51
N PRO A 206 -1.37 -20.71 -27.97
CA PRO A 206 -0.69 -19.80 -28.88
C PRO A 206 0.02 -18.65 -28.13
N LEU A 207 -0.12 -18.58 -26.80
CA LEU A 207 0.38 -17.46 -25.99
C LEU A 207 1.90 -17.33 -26.00
N LEU A 208 2.62 -18.43 -26.22
CA LEU A 208 4.08 -18.46 -26.16
C LEU A 208 4.78 -18.18 -27.50
N VAL A 209 4.08 -18.27 -28.64
CA VAL A 209 4.71 -18.16 -29.97
C VAL A 209 4.66 -16.73 -30.52
N GLU A 210 3.64 -15.91 -30.18
CA GLU A 210 3.56 -14.52 -30.64
C GLU A 210 4.30 -13.49 -29.75
N GLU A 211 4.71 -13.84 -28.53
CA GLU A 211 5.48 -12.92 -27.65
C GLU A 211 6.88 -12.59 -28.22
N SER A 212 7.49 -13.50 -28.99
CA SER A 212 8.89 -13.38 -29.41
C SER A 212 9.12 -12.45 -30.61
N GLU A 213 8.16 -12.28 -31.52
CA GLU A 213 8.32 -11.40 -32.69
C GLU A 213 7.77 -9.98 -32.46
N LYS A 214 6.83 -9.81 -31.52
CA LYS A 214 6.13 -8.53 -31.26
C LYS A 214 6.57 -7.80 -29.98
N GLY A 215 7.45 -8.42 -29.19
CA GLY A 215 8.14 -7.74 -28.09
C GLY A 215 9.05 -6.60 -28.56
N ASP A 216 9.53 -6.64 -29.80
CA ASP A 216 10.37 -5.59 -30.38
C ASP A 216 9.59 -4.32 -30.74
N GLU A 217 8.37 -4.42 -31.28
CA GLU A 217 7.53 -3.24 -31.56
C GLU A 217 7.11 -2.48 -30.29
N ASP A 218 6.83 -3.20 -29.19
CA ASP A 218 6.49 -2.58 -27.90
C ASP A 218 7.72 -1.92 -27.25
N ARG A 219 8.91 -2.51 -27.43
CA ARG A 219 10.19 -1.92 -27.00
C ARG A 219 10.55 -0.66 -27.77
N GLU A 220 10.17 -0.55 -29.04
CA GLU A 220 10.42 0.63 -29.86
C GLU A 220 9.59 1.86 -29.43
N ARG A 221 8.38 1.65 -28.89
CA ARG A 221 7.51 2.74 -28.39
C ARG A 221 7.88 3.22 -26.98
N MET A 222 8.56 2.37 -26.21
CA MET A 222 9.03 2.69 -24.87
C MET A 222 10.45 3.27 -24.90
N LEU A 223 10.64 4.36 -24.16
CA LEU A 223 11.96 4.85 -23.83
C LEU A 223 12.72 3.77 -23.03
N PRO A 224 14.05 3.70 -23.22
CA PRO A 224 14.88 2.74 -22.50
C PRO A 224 14.75 2.94 -21.00
N GLN A 225 14.99 1.86 -20.24
CA GLN A 225 14.95 1.89 -18.78
C GLN A 225 15.96 2.88 -18.17
N SER A 226 17.01 3.24 -18.91
CA SER A 226 18.03 4.24 -18.55
C SER A 226 17.63 5.68 -18.86
N SER A 227 16.43 5.92 -19.40
CA SER A 227 15.95 7.27 -19.68
C SER A 227 15.86 8.12 -18.41
N VAL A 228 16.18 9.42 -18.52
CA VAL A 228 16.21 10.36 -17.38
C VAL A 228 14.89 10.37 -16.62
N TRP A 229 13.75 10.28 -17.31
CA TRP A 229 12.43 10.24 -16.69
C TRP A 229 12.16 8.95 -15.91
N ALA A 230 12.63 7.80 -16.40
CA ALA A 230 12.54 6.54 -15.68
C ALA A 230 13.43 6.56 -14.42
N VAL A 231 14.67 7.04 -14.56
CA VAL A 231 15.59 7.19 -13.43
C VAL A 231 15.01 8.13 -12.38
N PHE A 232 14.48 9.29 -12.78
CA PHE A 232 13.85 10.24 -11.87
C PHE A 232 12.67 9.59 -11.10
N THR A 233 11.79 8.87 -11.80
CA THR A 233 10.65 8.19 -11.18
C THR A 233 11.11 7.14 -10.17
N ARG A 234 12.08 6.31 -10.53
CA ARG A 234 12.66 5.28 -9.64
C ARG A 234 13.30 5.91 -8.40
N VAL A 235 14.10 6.95 -8.58
CA VAL A 235 14.74 7.68 -7.47
C VAL A 235 13.69 8.32 -6.56
N TYR A 236 12.64 8.93 -7.13
CA TYR A 236 11.56 9.53 -6.34
C TYR A 236 10.86 8.49 -5.44
N PHE A 237 10.40 7.36 -6.00
CA PHE A 237 9.73 6.33 -5.22
C PHE A 237 10.66 5.70 -4.18
N LEU A 238 11.91 5.39 -4.54
CA LEU A 238 12.90 4.85 -3.61
C LEU A 238 13.22 5.83 -2.49
N LEU A 239 13.36 7.12 -2.78
CA LEU A 239 13.60 8.15 -1.77
C LEU A 239 12.42 8.22 -0.78
N CYS A 240 11.18 8.22 -1.26
CA CYS A 240 10.01 8.21 -0.38
C CYS A 240 9.97 6.96 0.51
N LEU A 241 10.27 5.78 -0.03
CA LEU A 241 10.34 4.53 0.75
C LEU A 241 11.49 4.55 1.77
N MET A 242 12.65 5.08 1.41
CA MET A 242 13.79 5.25 2.32
C MET A 242 13.48 6.22 3.44
N VAL A 243 12.77 7.32 3.16
CA VAL A 243 12.29 8.26 4.19
C VAL A 243 11.31 7.55 5.12
N ALA A 244 10.34 6.79 4.60
CA ALA A 244 9.40 6.02 5.41
C ALA A 244 10.10 4.98 6.31
N LEU A 245 11.09 4.25 5.77
CA LEU A 245 11.91 3.31 6.53
C LEU A 245 12.71 4.01 7.62
N THR A 246 13.32 5.16 7.30
CA THR A 246 14.09 5.95 8.27
C THR A 246 13.20 6.43 9.40
N LEU A 247 12.00 6.95 9.10
CA LEU A 247 11.03 7.36 10.11
C LEU A 247 10.56 6.18 10.98
N ALA A 248 10.34 5.00 10.39
CA ALA A 248 9.99 3.80 11.14
C ALA A 248 11.11 3.37 12.10
N LEU A 249 12.37 3.38 11.64
CA LEU A 249 13.53 3.07 12.45
C LEU A 249 13.76 4.09 13.57
N ILE A 250 13.53 5.37 13.31
CA ILE A 250 13.55 6.42 14.34
C ILE A 250 12.47 6.14 15.38
N ASN A 251 11.23 5.85 14.96
CA ASN A 251 10.13 5.55 15.88
C ASN A 251 10.40 4.29 16.73
N PHE A 252 11.07 3.28 16.16
CA PHE A 252 11.47 2.07 16.87
C PHE A 252 12.62 2.32 17.87
N SER A 253 13.62 3.13 17.50
CA SER A 253 14.82 3.36 18.31
C SER A 253 14.65 4.46 19.37
N LEU A 254 13.71 5.39 19.19
CA LEU A 254 13.51 6.54 20.06
C LEU A 254 13.23 6.16 21.53
N PRO A 255 12.35 5.18 21.87
CA PRO A 255 12.13 4.79 23.26
C PRO A 255 13.39 4.28 23.96
N PHE A 256 14.23 3.53 23.24
CA PHE A 256 15.50 3.02 23.79
C PHE A 256 16.52 4.14 24.00
N TYR A 257 16.58 5.09 23.07
CA TYR A 257 17.43 6.27 23.21
C TYR A 257 17.01 7.11 24.43
N LEU A 258 15.71 7.39 24.59
CA LEU A 258 15.19 8.16 25.71
C LEU A 258 15.34 7.43 27.06
N ALA A 259 15.08 6.13 27.11
CA ALA A 259 15.28 5.31 28.32
C ALA A 259 16.73 5.34 28.83
N SER A 260 17.71 5.56 27.94
CA SER A 260 19.12 5.72 28.32
C SER A 260 19.45 7.08 28.93
N LYS A 261 18.62 8.09 28.72
CA LYS A 261 18.84 9.48 29.13
C LYS A 261 18.02 9.89 30.35
N VAL A 262 16.86 9.28 30.56
CA VAL A 262 15.95 9.64 31.66
C VAL A 262 16.35 8.90 32.95
N ALA A 263 16.48 9.64 34.05
CA ALA A 263 16.86 9.12 35.37
C ALA A 263 15.73 8.30 36.04
N GLU A 264 14.49 8.50 35.62
CA GLU A 264 13.28 7.86 36.14
C GLU A 264 12.84 6.68 35.25
N GLU A 265 12.26 5.64 35.85
CA GLU A 265 11.74 4.47 35.13
C GLU A 265 10.46 4.84 34.35
N GLN A 266 10.63 5.30 33.12
CA GLN A 266 9.50 5.59 32.24
C GLN A 266 9.07 4.34 31.47
N SER A 267 7.80 3.96 31.67
CA SER A 267 7.17 2.85 30.96
C SER A 267 6.49 3.34 29.69
N TRP A 268 6.70 2.63 28.59
CA TRP A 268 6.12 2.92 27.27
C TRP A 268 4.89 2.03 27.00
N PRO A 269 3.88 2.51 26.25
CA PRO A 269 2.69 1.73 25.93
C PRO A 269 3.02 0.57 24.99
N ALA A 270 2.35 -0.57 25.15
CA ALA A 270 2.56 -1.75 24.29
C ALA A 270 2.17 -1.48 22.83
N THR A 271 1.18 -0.60 22.60
CA THR A 271 0.79 -0.13 21.27
C THR A 271 1.96 0.49 20.52
N LEU A 272 2.83 1.26 21.20
CA LEU A 272 3.98 1.88 20.54
C LEU A 272 4.96 0.83 20.02
N LEU A 273 5.22 -0.23 20.80
CA LEU A 273 6.10 -1.32 20.37
C LEU A 273 5.53 -2.05 19.15
N LEU A 274 4.26 -2.45 19.21
CA LEU A 274 3.60 -3.14 18.10
C LEU A 274 3.54 -2.27 16.84
N ASN A 275 3.20 -0.99 17.00
CA ASN A 275 3.19 0.00 15.92
C ASN A 275 4.57 0.16 15.27
N SER A 276 5.62 0.33 16.09
CA SER A 276 7.00 0.42 15.60
C SER A 276 7.44 -0.85 14.87
N PHE A 277 7.10 -2.03 15.41
CA PHE A 277 7.43 -3.31 14.78
C PHE A 277 6.70 -3.49 13.45
N PHE A 278 5.39 -3.24 13.41
CA PHE A 278 4.57 -3.32 12.20
C PHE A 278 5.13 -2.43 11.08
N TYR A 279 5.42 -1.16 11.39
CA TYR A 279 5.91 -0.23 10.37
C TYR A 279 7.37 -0.48 9.97
N CYS A 280 8.23 -0.89 10.88
CA CYS A 280 9.58 -1.32 10.50
C CYS A 280 9.53 -2.53 9.57
N PHE A 281 8.71 -3.53 9.91
CA PHE A 281 8.54 -4.73 9.10
C PHE A 281 7.99 -4.41 7.70
N LEU A 282 6.90 -3.64 7.63
CA LEU A 282 6.31 -3.17 6.37
C LEU A 282 7.30 -2.35 5.55
N ALA A 283 7.93 -1.32 6.14
CA ALA A 283 8.81 -0.41 5.41
C ALA A 283 10.09 -1.12 4.95
N ALA A 284 10.66 -2.01 5.76
CA ALA A 284 11.86 -2.77 5.39
C ALA A 284 11.59 -3.69 4.21
N ILE A 285 10.55 -4.54 4.29
CA ILE A 285 10.20 -5.45 3.18
C ILE A 285 9.82 -4.66 1.93
N THR A 286 8.99 -3.62 2.05
CA THR A 286 8.59 -2.79 0.90
C THR A 286 9.80 -2.15 0.22
N THR A 287 10.72 -1.59 0.99
CA THR A 287 11.93 -0.94 0.46
C THR A 287 12.86 -1.95 -0.20
N THR A 288 13.17 -3.06 0.48
CA THR A 288 14.07 -4.10 -0.04
C THR A 288 13.54 -4.73 -1.31
N VAL A 289 12.25 -5.10 -1.34
CA VAL A 289 11.64 -5.74 -2.51
C VAL A 289 11.58 -4.78 -3.69
N THR A 290 11.13 -3.54 -3.45
CA THR A 290 11.04 -2.52 -4.51
C THR A 290 12.44 -2.19 -5.05
N PHE A 291 13.42 -1.99 -4.18
CA PHE A 291 14.81 -1.76 -4.57
C PHE A 291 15.38 -2.92 -5.39
N GLY A 292 15.22 -4.16 -4.92
CA GLY A 292 15.71 -5.35 -5.60
C GLY A 292 15.15 -5.49 -7.01
N TYR A 293 13.85 -5.26 -7.20
CA TYR A 293 13.23 -5.36 -8.53
C TYR A 293 13.54 -4.17 -9.45
N ILE A 294 13.71 -2.97 -8.91
CA ILE A 294 14.18 -1.81 -9.68
C ILE A 294 15.60 -2.04 -10.19
N VAL A 295 16.52 -2.51 -9.34
CA VAL A 295 17.93 -2.75 -9.70
C VAL A 295 18.05 -3.90 -10.70
N THR A 296 17.24 -4.95 -10.56
CA THR A 296 17.24 -6.08 -11.51
C THR A 296 16.46 -5.81 -12.80
N GLY A 297 15.88 -4.62 -12.96
CA GLY A 297 15.14 -4.23 -14.16
C GLY A 297 13.79 -4.93 -14.35
N LYS A 298 13.31 -5.67 -13.34
CA LYS A 298 12.04 -6.43 -13.36
C LYS A 298 10.84 -5.54 -13.03
N THR A 299 10.72 -4.40 -13.71
CA THR A 299 9.67 -3.39 -13.50
C THR A 299 8.62 -3.40 -14.62
N GLU A 300 8.54 -4.52 -15.35
CA GLU A 300 7.69 -4.63 -16.53
C GLU A 300 6.25 -5.01 -16.21
N SER A 301 5.93 -5.45 -14.99
CA SER A 301 4.59 -5.90 -14.56
C SER A 301 4.10 -5.10 -13.34
N THR A 302 2.82 -4.69 -13.34
CA THR A 302 2.17 -4.09 -12.15
C THR A 302 1.87 -5.12 -11.07
N VAL A 303 1.94 -6.42 -11.41
CA VAL A 303 1.99 -7.52 -10.45
C VAL A 303 3.43 -7.63 -9.95
N ILE A 304 3.62 -7.57 -8.64
CA ILE A 304 4.95 -7.72 -8.05
C ILE A 304 5.48 -9.14 -8.33
N PRO A 305 6.73 -9.33 -8.79
CA PRO A 305 7.17 -10.64 -9.27
C PRO A 305 7.16 -11.75 -8.18
N CYS A 306 7.21 -11.38 -6.90
CA CYS A 306 7.12 -12.32 -5.79
C CYS A 306 5.69 -12.60 -5.30
N LEU A 307 4.64 -12.05 -5.94
CA LEU A 307 3.26 -12.11 -5.42
C LEU A 307 2.82 -13.54 -5.08
N SER A 308 3.07 -14.49 -5.98
CA SER A 308 2.66 -15.90 -5.80
C SER A 308 3.63 -16.72 -4.95
N SER A 309 4.76 -16.14 -4.51
CA SER A 309 5.77 -16.86 -3.74
C SER A 309 5.32 -17.12 -2.29
N GLY A 310 5.68 -18.29 -1.75
CA GLY A 310 5.26 -18.69 -0.40
C GLY A 310 5.71 -17.72 0.70
N TRP A 311 6.90 -17.14 0.59
CA TRP A 311 7.40 -16.17 1.57
C TRP A 311 6.62 -14.86 1.54
N TYR A 312 6.17 -14.40 0.36
CA TYR A 312 5.38 -13.17 0.24
C TYR A 312 3.96 -13.36 0.78
N LYS A 313 3.38 -14.56 0.58
CA LYS A 313 2.11 -14.97 1.21
C LYS A 313 2.21 -14.97 2.73
N LEU A 314 3.28 -15.58 3.28
CA LEU A 314 3.54 -15.58 4.71
C LEU A 314 3.73 -14.15 5.25
N TYR A 315 4.51 -13.33 4.56
CA TYR A 315 4.68 -11.91 4.87
C TYR A 315 3.34 -11.17 4.95
N THR A 316 2.47 -11.35 3.95
CA THR A 316 1.14 -10.73 3.91
C THR A 316 0.27 -11.19 5.08
N LEU A 317 0.25 -12.49 5.36
CA LEU A 317 -0.52 -13.04 6.49
C LEU A 317 -0.01 -12.49 7.83
N LEU A 318 1.31 -12.45 8.04
CA LEU A 318 1.92 -11.89 9.24
C LEU A 318 1.55 -10.41 9.40
N LEU A 319 1.57 -9.64 8.31
CA LEU A 319 1.17 -8.23 8.32
C LEU A 319 -0.31 -8.07 8.73
N CYS A 320 -1.21 -8.90 8.20
CA CYS A 320 -2.61 -8.90 8.59
C CYS A 320 -2.80 -9.22 10.09
N VAL A 321 -2.12 -10.26 10.59
CA VAL A 321 -2.18 -10.65 12.00
C VAL A 321 -1.65 -9.54 12.91
N LEU A 322 -0.52 -8.92 12.55
CA LEU A 322 0.03 -7.78 13.28
C LEU A 322 -0.92 -6.58 13.26
N GLY A 323 -1.56 -6.29 12.13
CA GLY A 323 -2.56 -5.22 12.02
C GLY A 323 -3.75 -5.42 12.95
N VAL A 324 -4.29 -6.64 13.02
CA VAL A 324 -5.37 -6.98 13.97
C VAL A 324 -4.90 -6.89 15.42
N ALA A 325 -3.71 -7.40 15.72
CA ALA A 325 -3.12 -7.30 17.07
C ALA A 325 -2.93 -5.85 17.50
N MET A 326 -2.48 -4.96 16.60
CA MET A 326 -2.39 -3.53 16.86
C MET A 326 -3.74 -2.90 17.17
N ILE A 327 -4.80 -3.24 16.42
CA ILE A 327 -6.15 -2.71 16.69
C ILE A 327 -6.61 -3.13 18.09
N VAL A 328 -6.45 -4.41 18.44
CA VAL A 328 -6.89 -4.94 19.75
C VAL A 328 -6.12 -4.30 20.90
N VAL A 329 -4.78 -4.27 20.82
CA VAL A 329 -3.95 -3.69 21.88
C VAL A 329 -4.17 -2.19 21.99
N SER A 330 -4.27 -1.48 20.85
CA SER A 330 -4.57 -0.06 20.86
C SER A 330 -5.96 0.25 21.41
N ALA A 331 -6.95 -0.60 21.18
CA ALA A 331 -8.27 -0.45 21.77
C ALA A 331 -8.19 -0.57 23.31
N ILE A 332 -7.52 -1.60 23.83
CA ILE A 332 -7.33 -1.83 25.27
C ILE A 332 -6.62 -0.64 25.96
N GLU A 333 -5.62 -0.07 25.30
CA GLU A 333 -4.81 1.04 25.84
C GLU A 333 -5.38 2.43 25.55
N THR A 334 -6.33 2.60 24.63
CA THR A 334 -6.83 3.95 24.32
C THR A 334 -7.73 4.45 25.43
N ARG A 335 -7.47 5.69 25.86
CA ARG A 335 -8.33 6.45 26.76
C ARG A 335 -8.51 7.88 26.27
N ARG A 336 -9.46 8.57 26.89
CA ARG A 336 -9.63 10.02 26.74
C ARG A 336 -8.75 10.77 27.74
N SER A 337 -8.00 11.75 27.26
CA SER A 337 -7.16 12.63 28.07
C SER A 337 -8.00 13.72 28.74
N ALA A 338 -7.42 14.42 29.73
CA ALA A 338 -8.09 15.54 30.41
C ALA A 338 -8.41 16.71 29.46
N ARG A 339 -7.70 16.81 28.33
CA ARG A 339 -7.95 17.80 27.27
C ARG A 339 -9.03 17.37 26.28
N GLY A 340 -9.53 16.13 26.40
CA GLY A 340 -10.53 15.55 25.52
C GLY A 340 -9.96 14.75 24.35
N ASP A 341 -8.64 14.79 24.11
CA ASP A 341 -7.96 14.05 23.04
C ASP A 341 -7.80 12.56 23.41
N TYR A 342 -7.77 11.68 22.42
CA TYR A 342 -7.50 10.25 22.63
C TYR A 342 -6.01 9.94 22.65
N THR A 343 -5.59 9.04 23.54
CA THR A 343 -4.17 8.68 23.73
C THR A 343 -4.03 7.27 24.29
N VAL A 344 -2.92 6.59 23.97
CA VAL A 344 -2.53 5.32 24.62
C VAL A 344 -1.59 5.50 25.81
N TYR A 345 -1.11 6.72 26.08
CA TYR A 345 -0.21 6.97 27.18
C TYR A 345 -0.95 6.90 28.53
N SER A 346 -0.27 6.40 29.57
CA SER A 346 -0.87 6.28 30.90
C SER A 346 -1.08 7.66 31.56
N HIS A 347 -1.93 7.72 32.59
CA HIS A 347 -2.14 8.95 33.35
C HIS A 347 -0.86 9.48 34.01
N ALA A 348 0.06 8.59 34.41
CA ALA A 348 1.34 8.99 34.99
C ALA A 348 2.21 9.70 33.96
N TYR A 349 2.23 9.19 32.72
CA TYR A 349 3.00 9.77 31.61
C TYR A 349 2.49 11.18 31.25
N ASP A 350 1.17 11.38 31.18
CA ASP A 350 0.58 12.69 30.86
C ASP A 350 0.95 13.77 31.89
N ARG A 351 0.98 13.45 33.19
CA ARG A 351 1.29 14.44 34.25
C ARG A 351 2.73 14.92 34.22
N THR A 352 3.65 14.09 33.72
CA THR A 352 5.08 14.44 33.63
C THR A 352 5.42 15.28 32.40
N THR A 353 4.53 15.33 31.41
CA THR A 353 4.75 15.98 30.10
C THR A 353 3.85 17.19 29.84
N SER A 354 2.89 17.48 30.73
CA SER A 354 2.07 18.70 30.76
C SER A 354 2.75 19.82 31.50
#